data_AF-A0A1X2GB35-F1
#
_entry.id   AF-A0A1X2GB35-F1
#
_cell.length_a   1.000
_cell.length_b   1.000
_cell.length_c   1.000
_cell.angle_alpha   90.00
_cell.angle_beta   90.00
_cell.angle_gamma   90.00
#
_symmetry.space_group_name_H-M   'P 1'
#
loop_
_entity.id
_entity.type
_entity.pdbx_description
1 polymer ?
#
loop_
_entity_poly.entity_id
_entity_poly.type
_entity_poly.pdbx_seq_one_letter_code
_entity_poly.pdbx_strand_id
1 'polypeptide(L)'
;MMLIYDIDPILRHRQQCTLAIAILPFSTNGKRSRQQLQILLGPIIEDLEQLERGFRVQTLSSDFYFKAHCLTATGDTLAVADLLDHLGHLSLYPCRICVIPASRPGNASYLPPSPHPHHVRSVEEIALGFNDGLGSPSIFSKLQSFHSVYFFGLDEMHLLGQNIGRLVIKLFCQEPLGSLQTFDNPLTLPDEIWSDMKATSNSRSLV
;
A
#
# COMPACT_ATOMS: atom_id res chain seq x y z
N MET A 1 -4.32 -5.89 13.18
CA MET A 1 -2.91 -5.88 13.62
C MET A 1 -2.51 -7.31 13.89
N MET A 2 -1.49 -7.84 13.20
CA MET A 2 -0.97 -9.18 13.46
C MET A 2 0.23 -9.05 14.39
N LEU A 3 0.11 -9.53 15.62
CA LEU A 3 1.25 -9.64 16.53
C LEU A 3 2.03 -10.91 16.15
N ILE A 4 3.26 -10.73 15.67
CA ILE A 4 4.15 -11.86 15.37
C ILE A 4 4.84 -12.25 16.67
N TYR A 5 4.32 -13.27 17.33
CA TYR A 5 5.03 -13.95 18.40
C TYR A 5 6.21 -14.75 17.83
N ASP A 6 7.26 -14.94 18.63
CA ASP A 6 8.38 -15.84 18.32
C ASP A 6 7.93 -17.32 18.37
N ILE A 7 7.06 -17.67 17.43
CA ILE A 7 6.43 -18.97 17.25
C ILE A 7 6.89 -19.52 15.88
N ASP A 8 6.87 -20.83 15.65
CA ASP A 8 7.18 -21.40 14.33
C ASP A 8 6.31 -20.77 13.22
N PRO A 9 6.88 -20.33 12.07
CA PRO A 9 6.13 -19.73 10.95
C PRO A 9 4.89 -20.50 10.52
N ILE A 10 4.91 -21.84 10.58
CA ILE A 10 3.79 -22.72 10.19
C ILE A 10 2.60 -22.53 11.14
N LEU A 11 2.86 -22.15 12.39
CA LEU A 11 1.84 -22.01 13.44
C LEU A 11 1.32 -20.57 13.57
N ARG A 12 2.08 -19.56 13.13
CA ARG A 12 1.74 -18.12 13.30
C ARG A 12 0.39 -17.74 12.68
N HIS A 13 0.02 -18.37 11.57
CA HIS A 13 -1.23 -18.08 10.86
C HIS A 13 -2.46 -18.75 11.50
N ARG A 14 -2.28 -19.58 12.53
CA ARG A 14 -3.41 -20.17 13.27
C ARG A 14 -4.09 -19.07 14.05
N GLN A 15 -5.42 -19.06 14.04
CA GLN A 15 -6.24 -18.09 14.77
C GLN A 15 -5.91 -18.05 16.27
N GLN A 16 -5.49 -19.18 16.85
CA GLN A 16 -5.05 -19.29 18.25
C GLN A 16 -3.77 -18.53 18.57
N CYS A 17 -2.94 -18.25 17.55
CA CYS A 17 -1.67 -17.52 17.67
C CYS A 17 -1.79 -16.07 17.18
N THR A 18 -3.00 -15.61 16.86
CA THR A 18 -3.27 -14.25 16.38
C THR A 18 -4.19 -13.54 17.37
N LEU A 19 -3.71 -12.45 17.99
CA LEU A 19 -4.58 -11.55 18.73
C LEU A 19 -5.33 -10.65 17.75
N ALA A 20 -6.65 -10.76 17.70
CA ALA A 20 -7.49 -9.88 16.91
C ALA A 20 -7.96 -8.69 17.75
N ILE A 21 -7.55 -7.49 17.36
CA ILE A 21 -8.09 -6.23 17.88
C ILE A 21 -8.97 -5.63 16.79
N ALA A 22 -10.26 -5.47 17.07
CA ALA A 22 -11.21 -4.83 16.18
C ALA A 22 -11.32 -3.35 16.53
N ILE A 23 -11.05 -2.49 15.55
CA ILE A 23 -11.25 -1.05 15.65
C ILE A 23 -12.41 -0.71 14.72
N LEU A 24 -13.50 -0.22 15.29
CA LEU A 24 -14.72 0.14 14.55
C LEU A 24 -14.72 1.65 14.30
N PRO A 25 -14.33 2.13 13.11
CA PRO A 25 -14.47 3.54 12.79
C PRO A 25 -15.95 3.89 12.66
N PHE A 26 -16.36 4.99 13.28
CA PHE A 26 -17.71 5.53 13.07
C PHE A 26 -17.65 6.48 11.88
N SER A 27 -18.28 6.12 10.77
CA SER A 27 -18.32 7.00 9.61
C SER A 27 -19.43 8.05 9.76
N THR A 28 -19.08 9.33 9.58
CA THR A 28 -20.08 10.35 9.27
C THR A 28 -20.27 10.37 7.75
N ASN A 29 -21.49 10.09 7.27
CA ASN A 29 -21.86 10.09 5.85
C ASN A 29 -21.18 9.04 4.96
N GLY A 30 -20.82 7.86 5.49
CA GLY A 30 -20.24 6.76 4.71
C GLY A 30 -18.81 7.02 4.21
N LYS A 31 -18.17 8.12 4.61
CA LYS A 31 -16.77 8.42 4.33
C LYS A 31 -15.92 8.12 5.55
N ARG A 32 -14.80 7.41 5.33
CA ARG A 32 -13.76 7.19 6.35
C ARG A 32 -12.98 8.49 6.49
N SER A 33 -12.89 9.05 7.70
CA SER A 33 -12.05 10.23 7.93
C SER A 33 -10.64 9.78 8.34
N ARG A 34 -9.63 10.33 7.67
CA ARG A 34 -8.21 10.10 8.00
C ARG A 34 -7.88 10.56 9.43
N GLN A 35 -8.53 11.62 9.90
CA GLN A 35 -8.44 12.08 11.28
C GLN A 35 -9.00 11.05 12.29
N GLN A 36 -10.09 10.35 11.93
CA GLN A 36 -10.64 9.32 12.81
C GLN A 36 -9.70 8.13 12.95
N LEU A 37 -9.00 7.75 11.88
CA LEU A 37 -7.97 6.72 11.95
C LEU A 37 -6.84 7.09 12.90
N GLN A 38 -6.38 8.34 12.86
CA GLN A 38 -5.36 8.82 13.79
C GLN A 38 -5.84 8.78 15.24
N ILE A 39 -7.07 9.23 15.50
CA ILE A 39 -7.67 9.19 16.85
C ILE A 39 -7.78 7.74 17.36
N LEU A 40 -8.20 6.82 16.50
CA LEU A 40 -8.42 5.43 16.89
C LEU A 40 -7.11 4.64 17.04
N LEU A 41 -6.11 4.92 16.21
CA LEU A 41 -4.81 4.25 16.27
C LEU A 41 -3.87 4.88 17.29
N GLY A 42 -4.07 6.15 17.67
CA GLY A 42 -3.23 6.87 18.63
C GLY A 42 -2.89 6.08 19.88
N PRO A 43 -3.87 5.60 20.65
CA PRO A 43 -3.61 4.81 21.85
C PRO A 43 -2.80 3.54 21.58
N ILE A 44 -3.07 2.84 20.47
CA ILE A 44 -2.36 1.62 20.10
C ILE A 44 -0.90 1.93 19.75
N ILE A 45 -0.64 3.04 19.07
CA ILE A 45 0.71 3.48 18.74
C ILE A 45 1.47 3.88 20.00
N GLU A 46 0.83 4.56 20.96
CA GLU A 46 1.42 4.91 22.25
C GLU A 46 1.76 3.66 23.08
N ASP A 47 0.90 2.64 23.06
CA ASP A 47 1.18 1.34 23.69
C ASP A 47 2.35 0.66 22.99
N LEU A 48 2.38 0.60 21.66
CA LEU A 48 3.48 0.02 20.90
C LEU A 48 4.80 0.74 21.17
N GLU A 49 4.80 2.07 21.24
CA GLU A 49 5.99 2.85 21.57
C GLU A 49 6.54 2.49 22.96
N GLN A 50 5.66 2.26 23.94
CA GLN A 50 6.06 1.78 25.27
C GLN A 50 6.61 0.34 25.22
N LEU A 51 5.95 -0.55 24.46
CA LEU A 51 6.36 -1.94 24.31
C LEU A 51 7.72 -2.08 23.61
N GLU A 52 8.08 -1.15 22.71
CA GLU A 52 9.39 -1.11 22.04
C GLU A 52 10.52 -0.71 22.99
N ARG A 53 10.23 0.16 23.96
CA ARG A 53 11.17 0.50 25.05
C ARG A 53 11.37 -0.69 25.99
N GLY A 54 10.36 -1.54 26.10
CA GLY A 54 10.37 -2.80 26.83
C GLY A 54 9.65 -2.73 28.18
N PHE A 55 9.16 -3.86 28.62
CA PHE A 55 8.31 -3.99 29.80
C PHE A 55 8.67 -5.25 30.61
N ARG A 56 8.38 -5.20 31.91
CA ARG A 56 8.59 -6.34 32.81
C ARG A 56 7.29 -7.08 33.03
N VAL A 57 7.36 -8.41 32.96
CA VAL A 57 6.26 -9.31 33.29
C VAL A 57 6.68 -10.09 34.53
N GLN A 58 6.01 -9.82 35.64
CA GLN A 58 6.21 -10.58 36.87
C GLN A 58 5.27 -11.78 36.88
N THR A 59 5.84 -12.95 37.12
CA THR A 59 5.10 -14.19 37.37
C THR A 59 5.31 -14.62 38.82
N LEU A 60 4.58 -15.63 39.28
CA LEU A 60 4.72 -16.12 40.65
C LEU A 60 6.14 -16.62 40.99
N SER A 61 6.92 -17.00 39.97
CA SER A 61 8.25 -17.62 40.13
C SER A 61 9.40 -16.78 39.59
N SER A 62 9.14 -15.81 38.72
CA SER A 62 10.19 -15.15 37.95
C SER A 62 9.74 -13.85 37.30
N ASP A 63 10.70 -12.95 37.10
CA ASP A 63 10.52 -11.70 36.37
C ASP A 63 11.16 -11.82 35.00
N PHE A 64 10.38 -11.54 33.96
CA PHE A 64 10.83 -11.51 32.58
C PHE A 64 10.83 -10.10 32.04
N TYR A 65 11.75 -9.79 31.13
CA TYR A 65 11.78 -8.53 30.42
C TYR A 65 11.57 -8.77 28.92
N PHE A 66 10.57 -8.11 28.35
CA PHE A 66 10.19 -8.28 26.96
C PHE A 66 10.22 -6.94 26.21
N LYS A 67 10.44 -7.03 24.90
CA LYS A 67 10.21 -5.95 23.94
C LYS A 67 9.31 -6.46 22.84
N ALA A 68 8.39 -5.64 22.36
CA ALA A 68 7.60 -5.94 21.18
C ALA A 68 7.80 -4.82 20.16
N HIS A 69 7.99 -5.20 18.90
CA HIS A 69 8.22 -4.29 17.79
C HIS A 69 7.12 -4.46 16.75
N CYS A 70 6.63 -3.35 16.20
CA CYS A 70 5.73 -3.40 15.05
C CYS A 70 6.58 -3.58 13.78
N LEU A 71 6.47 -4.72 13.10
CA LEU A 71 7.31 -4.95 11.92
C LEU A 71 6.75 -4.30 10.65
N THR A 72 5.43 -4.28 10.51
CA THR A 72 4.77 -3.73 9.32
C THR A 72 3.31 -3.41 9.61
N ALA A 73 2.79 -2.41 8.90
CA ALA A 73 1.36 -2.15 8.80
C ALA A 73 0.87 -2.46 7.38
N THR A 74 -0.04 -3.43 7.25
CA THR A 74 -0.50 -3.93 5.96
C THR A 74 -2.00 -3.68 5.75
N GLY A 75 -2.41 -3.63 4.50
CA GLY A 75 -3.80 -3.50 4.08
C GLY A 75 -3.88 -3.36 2.55
N ASP A 76 -5.09 -3.23 2.02
CA ASP A 76 -5.25 -2.90 0.61
C ASP A 76 -4.64 -1.52 0.28
N THR A 77 -4.61 -1.16 -1.01
CA THR A 77 -3.95 0.08 -1.46
C THR A 77 -4.57 1.34 -0.83
N LEU A 78 -5.88 1.35 -0.57
CA LEU A 78 -6.58 2.48 0.03
C LEU A 78 -6.32 2.53 1.54
N ALA A 79 -6.37 1.38 2.22
CA ALA A 79 -6.08 1.26 3.64
C ALA A 79 -4.64 1.70 3.94
N VAL A 80 -3.67 1.28 3.13
CA VAL A 80 -2.28 1.71 3.31
C VAL A 80 -2.09 3.19 3.00
N ALA A 81 -2.78 3.72 1.99
CA ALA A 81 -2.77 5.16 1.74
C ALA A 81 -3.29 5.92 2.97
N ASP A 82 -4.37 5.45 3.60
CA ASP A 82 -4.87 6.05 4.84
C ASP A 82 -3.89 5.94 6.02
N LEU A 83 -3.21 4.80 6.17
CA LEU A 83 -2.22 4.58 7.25
C LEU A 83 -0.97 5.45 7.10
N LEU A 84 -0.53 5.70 5.86
CA LEU A 84 0.54 6.65 5.52
C LEU A 84 0.06 8.11 5.54
N ASP A 85 -1.25 8.32 5.63
CA ASP A 85 -1.95 9.59 5.34
C ASP A 85 -1.60 10.18 3.97
N HIS A 86 -1.48 9.34 2.95
CA HIS A 86 -1.28 9.73 1.56
C HIS A 86 -2.59 10.22 0.92
N LEU A 87 -2.52 11.26 0.09
CA LEU A 87 -3.65 11.89 -0.62
C LEU A 87 -4.26 11.02 -1.73
N GLY A 88 -3.82 9.76 -1.84
CA GLY A 88 -4.30 8.77 -2.80
C GLY A 88 -3.82 8.98 -4.25
N HIS A 89 -4.31 8.11 -5.13
CA HIS A 89 -3.90 8.00 -6.53
C HIS A 89 -4.39 9.15 -7.44
N LEU A 90 -5.29 10.00 -6.94
CA LEU A 90 -5.78 11.19 -7.64
C LEU A 90 -5.00 12.46 -7.28
N SER A 91 -4.00 12.37 -6.40
CA SER A 91 -3.16 13.51 -6.03
C SER A 91 -2.17 13.85 -7.15
N LEU A 92 -1.49 15.00 -7.06
CA LEU A 92 -0.40 15.32 -8.00
C LEU A 92 0.73 14.29 -7.89
N TYR A 93 0.94 13.70 -6.72
CA TYR A 93 1.97 12.71 -6.45
C TYR A 93 1.33 11.39 -6.05
N PRO A 94 0.84 10.59 -7.01
CA PRO A 94 -0.04 9.45 -6.71
C PRO A 94 0.71 8.22 -6.20
N CYS A 95 2.01 8.12 -6.44
CA CYS A 95 2.83 7.01 -5.94
C CYS A 95 3.13 7.23 -4.46
N ARG A 96 2.87 6.23 -3.62
CA ARG A 96 3.18 6.27 -2.18
C ARG A 96 4.63 5.97 -1.82
N ILE A 97 5.38 5.33 -2.74
CA ILE A 97 6.77 4.90 -2.52
C ILE A 97 7.72 6.03 -2.91
N CYS A 98 7.57 6.55 -4.12
CA CYS A 98 8.47 7.56 -4.68
C CYS A 98 7.76 8.90 -4.85
N VAL A 99 8.54 9.98 -4.79
CA VAL A 99 8.10 11.34 -5.13
C VAL A 99 8.15 11.49 -6.65
N ILE A 100 7.00 11.28 -7.29
CA ILE A 100 6.84 11.44 -8.73
C ILE A 100 5.50 12.12 -9.05
N PRO A 101 5.51 13.24 -9.79
CA PRO A 101 4.28 13.90 -10.19
C PRO A 101 3.60 13.13 -11.34
N ALA A 102 2.28 13.07 -11.29
CA ALA A 102 1.46 12.55 -12.36
C ALA A 102 1.37 13.54 -13.52
N SER A 103 1.46 13.02 -14.75
CA SER A 103 1.06 13.72 -15.95
C SER A 103 -0.46 13.65 -16.11
N ARG A 104 -1.08 14.78 -16.46
CA ARG A 104 -2.55 14.92 -16.55
C ARG A 104 -3.00 15.48 -17.89
N PRO A 105 -2.90 14.74 -19.01
CA PRO A 105 -3.53 15.15 -20.25
C PRO A 105 -5.05 14.98 -20.17
N GLY A 106 -5.78 16.09 -20.16
CA GLY A 106 -7.24 16.09 -20.07
C GLY A 106 -7.75 15.48 -18.75
N ASN A 107 -8.58 14.43 -18.85
CA ASN A 107 -9.18 13.73 -17.69
C ASN A 107 -8.38 12.49 -17.24
N ALA A 108 -7.27 12.18 -17.88
CA ALA A 108 -6.41 11.04 -17.51
C ALA A 108 -5.32 11.47 -16.53
N SER A 109 -4.85 10.54 -15.70
CA SER A 109 -3.70 10.72 -14.81
C SER A 109 -2.81 9.49 -14.90
N TYR A 110 -1.54 9.67 -15.25
CA TYR A 110 -0.57 8.58 -15.33
C TYR A 110 0.80 9.03 -14.84
N LEU A 111 1.65 8.05 -14.50
CA LEU A 111 3.03 8.27 -14.14
C LEU A 111 3.91 8.11 -15.39
N PRO A 112 4.60 9.18 -15.85
CA PRO A 112 5.44 9.07 -17.03
C PRO A 112 6.63 8.14 -16.74
N PRO A 113 7.06 7.33 -17.73
CA PRO A 113 8.26 6.52 -17.59
C PRO A 113 9.48 7.43 -17.41
N SER A 114 10.35 7.08 -16.47
CA SER A 114 11.63 7.75 -16.24
C SER A 114 12.77 6.76 -16.40
N PRO A 115 13.83 7.12 -17.12
CA PRO A 115 15.04 6.29 -17.22
C PRO A 115 15.87 6.32 -15.92
N HIS A 116 15.57 7.24 -15.00
CA HIS A 116 16.28 7.37 -13.72
C HIS A 116 15.40 6.92 -12.55
N PRO A 117 15.99 6.26 -11.53
CA PRO A 117 15.28 5.96 -10.30
C PRO A 117 14.69 7.22 -9.69
N HIS A 118 13.43 7.15 -9.29
CA HIS A 118 12.79 8.25 -8.58
C HIS A 118 13.24 8.28 -7.12
N HIS A 119 13.24 9.48 -6.55
CA HIS A 119 13.47 9.68 -5.12
C HIS A 119 12.44 8.89 -4.30
N VAL A 120 12.92 7.93 -3.52
CA VAL A 120 12.10 7.14 -2.58
C VAL A 120 11.91 7.98 -1.33
N ARG A 121 10.68 8.07 -0.82
CA ARG A 121 10.41 8.88 0.36
C ARG A 121 11.25 8.43 1.55
N SER A 122 11.82 9.39 2.28
CA SER A 122 12.61 9.15 3.47
C SER A 122 11.74 9.06 4.73
N VAL A 123 12.34 8.62 5.84
CA VAL A 123 11.65 8.60 7.14
C VAL A 123 11.27 10.02 7.57
N GLU A 124 12.16 10.98 7.34
CA GLU A 124 12.00 12.38 7.72
C GLU A 124 10.85 13.03 6.94
N GLU A 125 10.76 12.77 5.63
CA GLU A 125 9.66 13.29 4.80
C GLU A 125 8.30 12.77 5.26
N ILE A 126 8.22 11.49 5.63
CA ILE A 126 6.98 10.88 6.15
C ILE A 126 6.64 11.39 7.56
N ALA A 127 7.66 11.64 8.39
CA ALA A 127 7.49 12.19 9.73
C ALA A 127 7.09 13.68 9.70
N LEU A 128 7.48 14.43 8.68
CA LEU A 128 7.09 15.84 8.48
C LEU A 128 5.70 15.95 7.85
N GLY A 129 5.39 15.11 6.86
CA GLY A 129 4.13 15.16 6.12
C GLY A 129 3.95 16.44 5.29
N PHE A 130 2.69 16.73 4.92
CA PHE A 130 2.24 17.96 4.23
C PHE A 130 2.92 18.31 2.90
N ASN A 131 3.64 17.38 2.28
CA ASN A 131 4.36 17.58 1.02
C ASN A 131 4.20 16.38 0.09
N ASP A 132 4.31 16.62 -1.21
CA ASP A 132 4.48 15.58 -2.24
C ASP A 132 3.52 14.39 -2.14
N GLY A 133 2.24 14.68 -1.94
CA GLY A 133 1.19 13.66 -1.82
C GLY A 133 0.93 13.15 -0.41
N LEU A 134 1.65 13.62 0.60
CA LEU A 134 1.37 13.36 2.01
C LEU A 134 0.42 14.40 2.60
N GLY A 135 -0.53 13.95 3.40
CA GLY A 135 -1.45 14.77 4.17
C GLY A 135 -0.76 15.31 5.42
N SER A 136 -0.62 14.48 6.44
CA SER A 136 -0.01 14.80 7.74
C SER A 136 1.15 13.84 8.04
N PRO A 137 1.92 14.08 9.11
CA PRO A 137 2.84 13.08 9.66
C PRO A 137 2.17 11.72 9.81
N SER A 138 2.86 10.65 9.39
CA SER A 138 2.36 9.30 9.66
C SER A 138 2.41 9.02 11.15
N ILE A 139 1.34 8.45 11.71
CA ILE A 139 1.31 8.10 13.13
C ILE A 139 2.37 7.05 13.50
N PHE A 140 2.77 6.21 12.53
CA PHE A 140 3.78 5.18 12.72
C PHE A 140 5.20 5.73 12.82
N SER A 141 5.46 6.98 12.42
CA SER A 141 6.80 7.57 12.51
C SER A 141 7.28 7.78 13.95
N LYS A 142 6.40 7.57 14.94
CA LYS A 142 6.72 7.57 16.37
C LYS A 142 7.44 6.28 16.83
N LEU A 143 7.30 5.20 16.08
CA LEU A 143 7.88 3.90 16.43
C LEU A 143 9.37 3.84 16.06
N GLN A 144 10.18 3.22 16.91
CA GLN A 144 11.60 2.99 16.65
C GLN A 144 11.83 1.99 15.51
N SER A 145 10.86 1.09 15.30
CA SER A 145 10.86 0.09 14.21
C SER A 145 10.43 0.65 12.85
N PHE A 146 9.98 1.92 12.80
CA PHE A 146 9.50 2.53 11.57
C PHE A 146 10.66 2.76 10.58
N HIS A 147 10.54 2.18 9.38
CA HIS A 147 11.60 2.18 8.36
C HIS A 147 11.05 2.66 7.00
N SER A 148 10.45 3.85 7.00
CA SER A 148 9.92 4.53 5.82
C SER A 148 8.79 3.78 5.11
N VAL A 149 8.61 3.99 3.80
CA VAL A 149 7.58 3.42 2.93
C VAL A 149 7.54 1.89 2.96
N TYR A 150 8.65 1.23 3.27
CA TYR A 150 8.75 -0.23 3.36
C TYR A 150 8.08 -0.81 4.61
N PHE A 151 7.82 0.03 5.61
CA PHE A 151 7.00 -0.34 6.77
C PHE A 151 5.58 -0.72 6.36
N PHE A 152 5.10 -0.21 5.22
CA PHE A 152 3.75 -0.46 4.74
C PHE A 152 3.71 -1.57 3.68
N GLY A 153 3.05 -2.68 4.01
CA GLY A 153 2.91 -3.81 3.10
C GLY A 153 2.17 -3.43 1.81
N LEU A 154 2.51 -4.11 0.72
CA LEU A 154 1.73 -4.10 -0.52
C LEU A 154 0.67 -5.20 -0.44
N ASP A 155 -0.50 -4.96 -1.02
CA ASP A 155 -1.50 -6.01 -1.23
C ASP A 155 -1.40 -6.46 -2.69
N GLU A 156 -0.49 -7.40 -2.95
CA GLU A 156 -0.19 -7.87 -4.30
C GLU A 156 -1.37 -8.60 -4.93
N MET A 157 -2.14 -9.37 -4.14
CA MET A 157 -3.27 -10.13 -4.67
C MET A 157 -4.38 -9.20 -5.18
N HIS A 158 -4.70 -8.14 -4.44
CA HIS A 158 -5.67 -7.16 -4.90
C HIS A 158 -5.17 -6.37 -6.10
N LEU A 159 -3.89 -5.99 -6.11
CA LEU A 159 -3.25 -5.29 -7.23
C LEU A 159 -3.23 -6.12 -8.51
N LEU A 160 -2.84 -7.39 -8.43
CA LEU A 160 -2.76 -8.29 -9.58
C LEU A 160 -4.16 -8.68 -10.07
N GLY A 161 -5.04 -9.12 -9.17
CA GLY A 161 -6.33 -9.68 -9.53
C GLY A 161 -7.36 -8.64 -9.98
N GLN A 162 -7.58 -7.59 -9.19
CA GLN A 162 -8.67 -6.63 -9.45
C GLN A 162 -8.26 -5.48 -10.36
N ASN A 163 -7.00 -5.03 -10.28
CA ASN A 163 -6.53 -3.88 -11.05
C ASN A 163 -5.86 -4.31 -12.35
N ILE A 164 -4.71 -4.99 -12.27
CA ILE A 164 -3.91 -5.34 -13.46
C ILE A 164 -4.65 -6.34 -14.36
N GLY A 165 -5.23 -7.40 -13.79
CA GLY A 165 -5.95 -8.42 -14.55
C GLY A 165 -7.06 -7.84 -15.43
N ARG A 166 -7.83 -6.87 -14.91
CA ARG A 166 -8.87 -6.19 -15.68
C ARG A 166 -8.31 -5.37 -16.84
N LEU A 167 -7.18 -4.69 -16.65
CA LEU A 167 -6.51 -3.93 -17.72
C LEU A 167 -5.96 -4.86 -18.80
N VAL A 168 -5.38 -6.00 -18.40
CA VAL A 168 -4.90 -7.04 -19.32
C VAL A 168 -6.05 -7.63 -20.15
N ILE A 169 -7.20 -7.91 -19.55
CA ILE A 169 -8.38 -8.40 -20.28
C ILE A 169 -8.88 -7.33 -21.27
N LYS A 170 -8.96 -6.06 -20.86
CA LYS A 170 -9.37 -4.97 -21.76
C LYS A 170 -8.44 -4.83 -22.97
N LEU A 171 -7.13 -4.96 -22.74
CA LEU A 171 -6.13 -5.02 -23.80
C LEU A 171 -6.45 -6.16 -24.77
N PHE A 172 -6.57 -7.40 -24.29
CA PHE A 172 -6.80 -8.57 -25.14
C PHE A 172 -8.15 -8.54 -25.88
N CYS A 173 -9.21 -8.05 -25.24
CA CYS A 173 -10.54 -8.01 -25.82
C CYS A 173 -10.77 -6.81 -26.76
N GLN A 174 -9.76 -5.96 -26.96
CA GLN A 174 -9.85 -4.72 -27.74
C GLN A 174 -11.05 -3.85 -27.31
N GLU A 175 -11.44 -3.93 -26.03
CA GLU A 175 -12.50 -3.06 -25.53
C GLU A 175 -11.99 -1.61 -25.62
N PRO A 176 -12.83 -0.66 -26.06
CA PRO A 176 -12.43 0.74 -26.05
C PRO A 176 -12.03 1.09 -24.63
N LEU A 177 -10.74 1.40 -24.42
CA LEU A 177 -10.15 1.73 -23.13
C LEU A 177 -10.74 3.03 -22.53
N GLY A 178 -11.77 3.62 -23.13
CA GLY A 178 -12.31 4.92 -22.77
C GLY A 178 -11.30 6.03 -23.03
N SER A 179 -11.30 7.06 -22.18
CA SER A 179 -10.42 8.25 -22.22
C SER A 179 -8.91 7.99 -22.09
N LEU A 180 -8.47 6.74 -22.17
CA LEU A 180 -7.08 6.29 -22.13
C LEU A 180 -6.45 6.20 -23.54
N GLN A 181 -7.15 6.59 -24.59
CA GLN A 181 -6.60 6.73 -25.96
C GLN A 181 -5.70 7.98 -26.10
N THR A 182 -4.73 8.15 -25.21
CA THR A 182 -3.65 9.13 -25.41
C THR A 182 -2.49 8.44 -26.14
N PHE A 183 -1.83 9.13 -27.08
CA PHE A 183 -0.66 8.60 -27.81
C PHE A 183 0.44 8.08 -26.89
N ASP A 184 0.53 8.59 -25.66
CA ASP A 184 1.51 8.20 -24.64
C ASP A 184 1.01 7.17 -23.64
N ASN A 185 -0.18 6.56 -23.85
CA ASN A 185 -0.67 5.54 -22.94
C ASN A 185 0.15 4.24 -23.13
N PRO A 186 0.94 3.80 -22.12
CA PRO A 186 1.74 2.57 -22.22
C PRO A 186 0.89 1.30 -22.31
N LEU A 187 -0.44 1.41 -22.12
CA LEU A 187 -1.42 0.33 -22.28
C LEU A 187 -2.19 0.45 -23.61
N THR A 188 -1.71 1.22 -24.58
CA THR A 188 -2.17 1.15 -25.96
C THR A 188 -1.08 0.45 -26.76
N LEU A 189 -1.36 -0.77 -27.24
CA LEU A 189 -0.44 -1.47 -28.13
C LEU A 189 -0.57 -0.90 -29.56
N PRO A 190 0.54 -0.62 -30.25
CA PRO A 190 0.53 -0.26 -31.67
C PRO A 190 -0.17 -1.32 -32.51
N ASP A 191 -0.85 -0.89 -33.59
CA ASP A 191 -1.56 -1.79 -34.51
C ASP A 191 -0.66 -2.87 -35.14
N GLU A 192 0.63 -2.57 -35.26
CA GLU A 192 1.67 -3.50 -35.73
C GLU A 192 1.79 -4.72 -34.79
N ILE A 193 1.84 -4.49 -33.47
CA ILE A 193 1.92 -5.57 -32.46
C ILE A 193 0.66 -6.42 -32.49
N TRP A 194 -0.52 -5.79 -32.62
CA TRP A 194 -1.77 -6.53 -32.75
C TRP A 194 -1.83 -7.40 -34.00
N SER A 195 -1.27 -6.91 -35.10
CA SER A 195 -1.20 -7.64 -36.36
C SER A 195 -0.30 -8.86 -36.24
N ASP A 196 0.85 -8.73 -35.57
CA ASP A 196 1.78 -9.83 -35.30
C ASP A 196 1.16 -10.91 -34.40
N MET A 197 0.46 -10.51 -33.33
CA MET A 197 -0.22 -11.44 -32.42
C MET A 197 -1.32 -12.25 -33.14
N LYS A 198 -2.09 -11.62 -34.04
CA LYS A 198 -3.12 -12.30 -34.87
C LYS A 198 -2.47 -13.25 -35.89
N ALA A 199 -1.32 -12.88 -36.45
CA ALA A 199 -0.57 -13.75 -37.34
C ALA A 199 -0.02 -14.99 -36.61
N THR A 200 0.36 -14.86 -35.33
CA THR A 200 0.83 -15.99 -34.51
C THR A 200 -0.29 -16.89 -33.99
N SER A 201 -1.51 -16.38 -33.80
CA SER A 201 -2.65 -17.23 -33.43
C SER A 201 -3.15 -18.09 -34.59
N ASN A 202 -3.11 -17.56 -35.81
CA ASN A 202 -3.52 -18.28 -37.02
C ASN A 202 -2.50 -19.33 -37.49
N SER A 203 -1.25 -19.28 -37.02
CA SER A 203 -0.24 -20.30 -37.33
C SER A 203 -0.24 -21.48 -36.34
N ARG A 204 -1.02 -21.41 -35.26
CA ARG A 204 -1.16 -22.48 -34.25
C ARG A 204 -2.42 -23.34 -34.41
N SER A 205 -3.24 -23.09 -35.41
CA SER A 205 -4.43 -23.90 -35.76
C SER A 205 -4.17 -24.94 -36.86
N LEU A 206 -2.90 -25.24 -37.15
CA LEU A 206 -2.46 -26.28 -38.10
C LEU A 206 -1.43 -27.23 -37.46
N VAL A 207 -1.78 -27.88 -36.35
CA VAL A 207 -1.25 -29.20 -35.95
C VAL A 207 -2.33 -29.96 -35.21
#